data_AF-A0A558NA16-F1
#
_entry.id   AF-A0A558NA16-F1
#
_cell.length_a   1.000
_cell.length_b   1.000
_cell.length_c   1.000
_cell.angle_alpha   90.00
_cell.angle_beta   90.00
_cell.angle_gamma   90.00
#
_symmetry.space_group_name_H-M   'P 1'
#
loop_
_entity.id
_entity.type
_entity.pdbx_description
1 polymer ?
#
loop_
_entity_poly.entity_id
_entity_poly.type
_entity_poly.pdbx_seq_one_letter_code
_entity_poly.pdbx_strand_id
1 'polypeptide(L)'
;MVAFFLVGMALACALCYSAYFLLQAKVLDETLTMDDGKGYFLVACILIGFVVSVTCFYVGQTLGYDQQEDTSTMMALAILLDIMVTMLTLIYGLVKFREPEHY
;
A
#
# COMPACT_ATOMS: atom_id res chain seq x y z
N MET A 1 -12.99 -4.08 -15.48
CA MET A 1 -12.80 -4.93 -14.27
C MET A 1 -11.34 -5.31 -14.06
N VAL A 2 -10.78 -6.30 -14.77
CA VAL A 2 -9.42 -6.81 -14.50
C VAL A 2 -8.33 -5.73 -14.59
N ALA A 3 -8.32 -4.92 -15.66
CA ALA A 3 -7.37 -3.83 -15.81
C ALA A 3 -7.49 -2.78 -14.68
N PHE A 4 -8.71 -2.51 -14.21
CA PHE A 4 -8.95 -1.59 -13.09
C PHE A 4 -8.34 -2.12 -11.79
N PHE A 5 -8.46 -3.42 -11.53
CA PHE A 5 -7.85 -4.08 -10.38
C PHE A 5 -6.32 -4.13 -10.45
N LEU A 6 -5.75 -4.41 -11.63
CA LEU A 6 -4.30 -4.37 -11.83
C LEU A 6 -3.73 -2.97 -11.57
N VAL A 7 -4.44 -1.92 -11.98
CA VAL A 7 -4.04 -0.54 -11.73
C VAL A 7 -4.13 -0.20 -10.24
N GLY A 8 -5.18 -0.62 -9.54
CA GLY A 8 -5.32 -0.45 -8.08
C GLY A 8 -4.15 -1.06 -7.32
N MET A 9 -3.82 -2.33 -7.62
CA MET A 9 -2.69 -3.01 -7.01
C MET A 9 -1.34 -2.37 -7.33
N ALA A 10 -1.12 -1.99 -8.60
CA ALA A 10 0.13 -1.36 -9.02
C ALA A 10 0.31 0.00 -8.31
N LEU A 11 -0.77 0.75 -8.15
CA LEU A 11 -0.78 2.04 -7.46
C LEU A 11 -0.54 1.86 -5.96
N ALA A 12 -1.21 0.90 -5.32
CA ALA A 12 -0.98 0.57 -3.90
C ALA A 12 0.49 0.17 -3.66
N CYS A 13 1.03 -0.69 -4.51
CA CYS A 13 2.41 -1.14 -4.44
C CYS A 13 3.40 0.03 -4.64
N ALA A 14 3.19 0.86 -5.66
CA ALA A 14 4.05 2.01 -5.94
C ALA A 14 4.06 3.02 -4.79
N LEU A 15 2.89 3.31 -4.20
CA LEU A 15 2.78 4.22 -3.07
C LEU A 15 3.48 3.66 -1.83
N CYS A 16 3.24 2.39 -1.45
CA CYS A 16 3.93 1.77 -0.32
C CYS A 16 5.45 1.72 -0.54
N TYR A 17 5.90 1.44 -1.76
CA TYR A 17 7.32 1.41 -2.10
C TYR A 17 7.96 2.81 -2.02
N SER A 18 7.23 3.84 -2.46
CA SER A 18 7.68 5.23 -2.32
C SER A 18 7.81 5.64 -0.85
N ALA A 19 6.86 5.23 0.01
CA ALA A 19 6.92 5.47 1.45
C ALA A 19 8.13 4.78 2.10
N TYR A 20 8.44 3.54 1.69
CA TYR A 20 9.65 2.84 2.11
C TYR A 20 10.91 3.64 1.75
N PHE A 21 11.05 4.09 0.51
CA PHE A 21 12.23 4.85 0.06
C PHE A 21 12.42 6.15 0.84
N LEU A 22 11.32 6.89 1.08
CA LEU A 22 11.38 8.14 1.83
C LEU A 22 11.77 7.93 3.30
N LEU A 23 11.21 6.92 3.95
CA LEU A 23 11.52 6.62 5.34
C LEU A 23 12.92 6.01 5.50
N GLN A 24 13.36 5.16 4.58
CA GLN A 24 14.72 4.64 4.56
C GLN A 24 15.75 5.77 4.38
N ALA A 25 15.47 6.76 3.51
CA ALA A 25 16.34 7.93 3.37
C ALA A 25 16.42 8.74 4.68
N LYS A 26 15.30 8.92 5.39
CA LYS A 26 15.27 9.62 6.68
C LYS A 26 16.02 8.88 7.81
N VAL A 27 15.96 7.55 7.81
CA VAL A 27 16.74 6.71 8.73
C VAL A 27 18.24 6.78 8.40
N LEU A 28 18.59 6.83 7.12
CA LEU A 28 19.99 6.94 6.68
C LEU A 28 20.60 8.31 7.03
N ASP A 29 19.80 9.38 6.97
CA ASP A 29 20.19 10.74 7.37
C ASP A 29 20.23 10.95 8.90
N GLU A 30 20.14 9.88 9.71
CA GLU A 30 20.10 9.88 11.19
C GLU A 30 19.01 10.77 11.82
N THR A 31 18.08 11.29 11.01
CA THR A 31 16.96 12.10 11.52
C THR A 31 15.94 11.27 12.31
N LEU A 32 16.01 9.95 12.18
CA LEU A 32 15.01 9.01 12.65
C LEU A 32 15.67 7.70 13.07
N THR A 33 15.37 7.23 14.28
CA THR A 33 15.80 5.91 14.78
C THR A 33 15.12 4.80 13.97
N MET A 34 15.79 3.65 13.83
CA MET A 34 15.25 2.56 13.01
C MET A 34 13.90 2.03 13.52
N ASP A 35 13.73 1.93 14.83
CA ASP A 35 12.48 1.45 15.43
C ASP A 35 11.31 2.40 15.13
N ASP A 36 11.53 3.72 15.21
CA ASP A 36 10.53 4.71 14.84
C ASP A 36 10.27 4.68 13.32
N GLY A 37 11.30 4.51 12.49
CA GLY A 37 11.17 4.39 11.03
C GLY A 37 10.28 3.21 10.60
N LYS A 38 10.43 2.05 11.25
CA LYS A 38 9.58 0.87 11.03
C LYS A 38 8.14 1.13 11.49
N GLY A 39 7.97 1.80 12.64
CA GLY A 39 6.66 2.21 13.15
C GLY A 39 5.93 3.14 12.18
N TYR A 40 6.59 4.20 11.71
CA TYR A 40 6.02 5.12 10.72
C TYR A 40 5.73 4.44 9.38
N PHE A 41 6.57 3.50 8.95
CA PHE A 41 6.32 2.73 7.72
C PHE A 41 5.08 1.85 7.83
N LEU A 42 4.86 1.21 8.98
CA LEU A 42 3.67 0.43 9.25
C LEU A 42 2.41 1.29 9.17
N VAL A 43 2.42 2.46 9.83
CA VAL A 43 1.29 3.40 9.79
C VAL A 43 1.05 3.91 8.36
N ALA A 44 2.11 4.26 7.63
CA ALA A 44 2.01 4.73 6.25
C ALA A 44 1.38 3.69 5.32
N CYS A 45 1.81 2.42 5.40
CA CYS A 45 1.24 1.33 4.60
C CYS A 45 -0.25 1.11 4.90
N ILE A 46 -0.66 1.19 6.18
CA ILE A 46 -2.07 1.07 6.57
C ILE A 46 -2.90 2.21 5.96
N LEU A 47 -2.43 3.45 6.09
CA LEU A 47 -3.13 4.62 5.55
C LEU A 47 -3.22 4.56 4.02
N ILE A 48 -2.13 4.21 3.34
CA ILE A 48 -2.10 4.06 1.88
C ILE A 48 -3.06 2.96 1.45
N GLY A 49 -2.99 1.77 2.06
CA GLY A 49 -3.88 0.66 1.71
C GLY A 49 -5.35 1.01 1.89
N PHE A 50 -5.69 1.72 2.97
CA PHE A 50 -7.05 2.20 3.20
C PHE A 50 -7.50 3.21 2.14
N VAL A 51 -6.70 4.26 1.90
CA VAL A 51 -7.04 5.32 0.94
C VAL A 51 -7.19 4.77 -0.48
N VAL A 52 -6.28 3.90 -0.90
CA VAL A 52 -6.35 3.26 -2.23
C VAL A 52 -7.60 2.39 -2.34
N SER A 53 -7.87 1.56 -1.34
CA SER A 53 -9.06 0.70 -1.32
C SER A 53 -10.37 1.50 -1.40
N VAL A 54 -10.49 2.59 -0.62
CA VAL A 54 -11.65 3.47 -0.65
C VAL A 54 -11.81 4.15 -2.01
N THR A 55 -10.70 4.59 -2.60
CA THR A 55 -10.70 5.24 -3.92
C THR A 55 -11.11 4.24 -5.01
N CYS A 56 -10.56 3.01 -4.99
CA CYS A 56 -10.94 1.94 -5.91
C CYS A 56 -12.42 1.59 -5.76
N PHE A 57 -12.94 1.53 -4.53
CA PHE A 57 -14.36 1.26 -4.27
C PHE A 57 -15.25 2.37 -4.84
N TYR A 58 -14.93 3.63 -4.54
CA TYR A 58 -15.69 4.77 -5.03
C TYR A 58 -15.69 4.84 -6.57
N VAL A 59 -14.53 4.71 -7.20
CA VAL A 59 -14.44 4.72 -8.66
C VAL A 59 -15.17 3.51 -9.26
N GLY A 60 -15.09 2.33 -8.65
CA GLY A 60 -15.85 1.15 -9.05
C GLY A 60 -17.36 1.38 -9.03
N GLN A 61 -17.88 2.06 -8.00
CA GLN A 61 -19.28 2.45 -7.94
C GLN A 61 -19.66 3.45 -9.04
N THR A 62 -18.82 4.47 -9.30
CA THR A 62 -19.08 5.45 -10.37
C THR A 62 -19.11 4.83 -11.77
N LEU A 63 -18.36 3.73 -11.97
CA LEU A 63 -18.35 2.96 -13.21
C LEU A 63 -19.54 2.00 -13.34
N GLY A 64 -20.41 1.93 -12.33
CA GLY A 64 -21.62 1.09 -12.34
C GLY A 64 -21.35 -0.38 -12.00
N TYR A 65 -20.18 -0.73 -11.48
CA TYR A 65 -19.84 -2.11 -11.12
C TYR A 65 -20.63 -2.65 -9.91
N ASP A 66 -21.41 -1.80 -9.23
CA ASP A 66 -22.31 -2.20 -8.15
C ASP A 66 -23.70 -2.66 -8.64
N GLN A 67 -24.01 -2.47 -9.93
CA GLN A 67 -25.35 -2.75 -10.48
C GLN A 67 -25.59 -4.24 -10.80
N GLN A 68 -24.55 -5.08 -10.76
CA GLN A 68 -24.61 -6.52 -11.00
C GLN A 68 -23.97 -7.29 -9.83
N GLU A 69 -24.60 -8.39 -9.39
CA GLU A 69 -24.12 -9.19 -8.24
C GLU A 69 -22.70 -9.75 -8.46
N ASP A 70 -22.42 -10.25 -9.67
CA ASP A 70 -21.09 -10.77 -10.04
C ASP A 70 -20.01 -9.68 -9.98
N THR A 71 -20.36 -8.44 -10.31
CA THR A 71 -19.40 -7.34 -10.38
C THR A 71 -19.17 -6.70 -9.01
N SER A 72 -20.19 -6.69 -8.16
CA SER A 72 -20.12 -6.27 -6.76
C SER A 72 -19.25 -7.22 -5.93
N THR A 73 -19.41 -8.53 -6.10
CA THR A 73 -18.55 -9.54 -5.45
C THR A 73 -17.10 -9.44 -5.90
N MET A 74 -16.83 -9.21 -7.19
CA MET A 74 -15.47 -8.97 -7.68
C MET A 74 -14.84 -7.68 -7.16
N MET A 75 -15.63 -6.63 -6.90
CA MET A 75 -15.14 -5.41 -6.25
C MET A 75 -14.67 -5.68 -4.82
N ALA A 76 -15.42 -6.48 -4.04
CA ALA A 76 -15.01 -6.86 -2.70
C ALA A 76 -13.70 -7.66 -2.69
N LEU A 77 -13.56 -8.61 -3.63
CA LEU A 77 -12.33 -9.38 -3.81
C LEU A 77 -11.14 -8.50 -4.18
N ALA A 78 -11.35 -7.47 -5.01
CA ALA A 78 -10.28 -6.55 -5.39
C ALA A 78 -9.77 -5.71 -4.21
N ILE A 79 -10.66 -5.26 -3.32
CA ILE A 79 -10.26 -4.56 -2.10
C ILE A 79 -9.41 -5.47 -1.21
N LEU A 80 -9.82 -6.74 -1.05
CA LEU A 80 -9.02 -7.72 -0.31
C LEU A 80 -7.64 -7.92 -0.94
N LEU A 81 -7.57 -7.92 -2.28
CA LEU A 81 -6.32 -8.04 -3.01
C LEU A 81 -5.40 -6.83 -2.79
N ASP A 82 -5.93 -5.61 -2.81
CA ASP A 82 -5.17 -4.39 -2.51
C ASP A 82 -4.60 -4.40 -1.07
N ILE A 83 -5.38 -4.91 -0.11
CA ILE A 83 -4.93 -5.10 1.28
C ILE A 83 -3.83 -6.17 1.35
N MET A 84 -3.95 -7.27 0.61
CA MET A 84 -2.91 -8.32 0.57
C MET A 84 -1.60 -7.79 -0.03
N VAL A 85 -1.68 -6.98 -1.11
CA VAL A 85 -0.51 -6.37 -1.73
C VAL A 85 0.16 -5.37 -0.79
N THR A 86 -0.62 -4.54 -0.09
CA THR A 86 -0.07 -3.57 0.87
C THR A 86 0.61 -4.29 2.05
N MET A 87 0.02 -5.38 2.55
CA MET A 87 0.64 -6.27 3.55
C MET A 87 1.95 -6.88 3.05
N LEU A 88 2.00 -7.39 1.82
CA LEU A 88 3.23 -7.93 1.22
C LEU A 88 4.32 -6.85 1.12
N THR A 89 3.97 -5.64 0.67
CA THR A 89 4.94 -4.53 0.61
C THR A 89 5.42 -4.09 1.99
N LEU A 90 4.56 -4.15 3.00
CA LEU A 90 4.91 -3.87 4.39
C LEU A 90 5.90 -4.90 4.91
N ILE A 91 5.63 -6.20 4.73
CA ILE A 91 6.54 -7.27 5.14
C ILE A 91 7.90 -7.10 4.45
N TYR A 92 7.89 -6.87 3.13
CA TYR A 92 9.10 -6.62 2.36
C TYR A 92 9.90 -5.43 2.89
N GLY A 93 9.24 -4.29 3.11
CA GLY A 93 9.90 -3.07 3.58
C GLY A 93 10.50 -3.27 4.97
N LEU A 94 9.76 -3.88 5.91
CA LEU A 94 10.24 -4.14 7.26
C LEU A 94 11.47 -5.06 7.30
N VAL A 95 11.52 -6.06 6.42
CA VAL A 95 12.68 -6.98 6.30
C VAL A 95 13.88 -6.28 5.67
N LYS A 96 13.65 -5.32 4.76
CA LYS A 96 14.72 -4.67 4.00
C LYS A 96 15.24 -3.37 4.62
N PHE A 97 14.57 -2.83 5.63
CA PHE A 97 15.07 -1.70 6.42
C PHE A 97 16.48 -1.98 6.94
N ARG A 98 17.41 -1.04 6.71
CA ARG A 98 18.81 -1.13 7.15
C ARG A 98 19.17 0.08 7.99
N GLU A 99 19.99 -0.14 9.01
CA GLU A 99 20.67 0.93 9.76
C GLU A 99 21.78 1.54 8.91
N PRO A 100 22.11 2.83 9.10
CA PRO A 100 23.29 3.42 8.48
C PRO A 100 24.56 2.70 8.98
N GLU A 101 25.46 2.33 8.06
CA GLU A 101 26.75 1.74 8.41
C GLU A 101 27.63 2.82 9.07
N HIS A 102 27.74 2.80 10.40
CA HIS A 102 28.73 3.58 11.11
C HIS A 102 30.14 3.02 10.81
N TYR A 103 30.93 3.76 10.01
CA TYR A 103 32.38 3.56 9.83
C TYR A 103 33.16 4.55 10.68
#